data_AF-A0A318ETM5-F1
#
_entry.id   AF-A0A318ETM5-F1
#
_cell.length_a   1.000
_cell.length_b   1.000
_cell.length_c   1.000
_cell.angle_alpha   90.00
_cell.angle_beta   90.00
_cell.angle_gamma   90.00
#
_symmetry.space_group_name_H-M   'P 1'
#
loop_
_entity.id
_entity.type
_entity.pdbx_description
1 polymer ?
#
loop_
_entity_poly.entity_id
_entity_poly.type
_entity_poly.pdbx_seq_one_letter_code
_entity_poly.pdbx_strand_id
1 'polypeptide(L)'
;MQNEQTHRQGIEKQFTEPVEYIPRKFMCQLIYRELEDVKGLTQDQYQAALKKYPIFGKLYTLLKEYHKMVFSQKSSELDSWIEVASTLQVDELDSYIGGLKKDLSAVKNGIDHKYNNGLAEGSVNKIS
;
A
#
# COMPACT_ATOMS: atom_id res chain seq x y z
N MET A 1 8.48 -2.03 19.22
CA MET A 1 9.78 -2.72 19.35
C MET A 1 9.66 -4.10 20.02
N GLN A 2 8.72 -4.35 20.95
CA GLN A 2 8.55 -5.66 21.60
C GLN A 2 7.97 -6.77 20.68
N ASN A 3 7.01 -6.46 19.78
CA ASN A 3 6.37 -7.49 18.95
C ASN A 3 7.26 -8.12 17.86
N GLU A 4 8.36 -7.48 17.46
CA GLU A 4 9.25 -7.99 16.39
C GLU A 4 10.23 -9.06 16.91
N GLN A 5 10.59 -9.04 18.19
CA GLN A 5 11.48 -10.04 18.80
C GLN A 5 10.75 -11.37 19.07
N THR A 6 9.49 -11.31 19.49
CA THR A 6 8.66 -12.50 19.76
C THR A 6 8.37 -13.29 18.47
N HIS A 7 8.23 -12.61 17.33
CA HIS A 7 8.04 -13.27 16.03
C HIS A 7 9.29 -14.00 15.53
N ARG A 8 10.50 -13.47 15.78
CA ARG A 8 11.75 -14.13 15.37
C ARG A 8 11.92 -15.51 15.99
N GLN A 9 11.69 -15.65 17.30
CA GLN A 9 11.83 -16.92 18.01
C GLN A 9 10.81 -17.99 17.60
N GLY A 10 9.65 -17.59 17.08
CA GLY A 10 8.63 -18.52 16.57
C GLY A 10 8.95 -19.09 15.19
N ILE A 11 9.63 -18.31 14.35
CA ILE A 11 9.95 -18.68 12.95
C ILE A 11 11.14 -19.65 12.89
N GLU A 12 12.13 -19.51 13.79
CA GLU A 12 13.31 -20.38 13.86
C GLU A 12 12.96 -21.87 14.09
N LYS A 13 11.78 -22.17 14.65
CA LYS A 13 11.32 -23.55 14.87
C LYS A 13 10.64 -24.21 13.66
N GLN A 14 10.31 -23.46 12.61
CA GLN A 14 9.48 -23.95 11.49
C GLN A 14 10.23 -24.13 10.17
N PHE A 15 11.44 -23.60 10.01
CA PHE A 15 12.18 -23.68 8.74
C PHE A 15 13.48 -24.48 8.92
N THR A 16 13.68 -25.47 8.04
CA THR A 16 14.88 -26.32 7.98
C THR A 16 16.05 -25.65 7.25
N GLU A 17 15.80 -24.53 6.59
CA GLU A 17 16.78 -23.76 5.81
C GLU A 17 17.01 -22.38 6.44
N PRO A 18 18.20 -21.78 6.28
CA PRO A 18 18.47 -20.43 6.77
C PRO A 18 17.49 -19.43 6.16
N VAL A 19 16.60 -18.89 6.99
CA VAL A 19 15.62 -17.88 6.59
C VAL A 19 16.12 -16.49 6.98
N GLU A 20 16.14 -15.59 6.01
CA GLU A 20 16.40 -14.18 6.27
C GLU A 20 15.09 -13.44 6.57
N TYR A 21 15.09 -12.66 7.65
CA TYR A 21 13.93 -11.87 8.06
C TYR A 21 14.00 -10.47 7.48
N ILE A 22 13.00 -10.10 6.68
CA ILE A 22 12.80 -8.75 6.16
C ILE A 22 11.76 -8.03 7.03
N PRO A 23 12.14 -6.95 7.75
CA PRO A 23 11.18 -6.13 8.49
C PRO A 23 10.06 -5.54 7.61
N ARG A 24 8.81 -5.65 8.07
CA ARG A 24 7.62 -5.10 7.38
C ARG A 24 7.78 -3.62 7.00
N LYS A 25 8.45 -2.83 7.83
CA LYS A 25 8.66 -1.40 7.58
C LYS A 25 9.30 -1.12 6.22
N PHE A 26 10.20 -1.99 5.74
CA PHE A 26 10.85 -1.83 4.44
C PHE A 26 9.86 -2.07 3.30
N MET A 27 9.01 -3.09 3.43
CA MET A 27 7.92 -3.35 2.48
C MET A 27 6.91 -2.18 2.44
N CYS A 28 6.57 -1.60 3.59
CA CYS A 28 5.70 -0.42 3.63
C CYS A 28 6.35 0.80 2.99
N GLN A 29 7.68 0.97 3.12
CA GLN A 29 8.40 2.09 2.50
C GLN A 29 8.35 2.07 0.97
N LEU A 30 8.31 0.88 0.35
CA LEU A 30 8.17 0.72 -1.09
C LEU A 30 6.84 1.24 -1.68
N ILE A 31 5.85 1.55 -0.83
CA ILE A 31 4.59 2.15 -1.29
C ILE A 31 4.82 3.60 -1.74
N TYR A 32 5.77 4.31 -1.13
CA TYR A 32 6.00 5.75 -1.32
C TYR A 32 7.46 6.10 -1.67
N ARG A 33 8.34 5.12 -1.79
CA ARG A 33 9.76 5.28 -2.16
C ARG A 33 10.16 4.24 -3.19
N GLU A 34 11.11 4.59 -4.05
CA GLU A 34 11.76 3.60 -4.89
C GLU A 34 12.70 2.72 -4.07
N LEU A 35 12.99 1.52 -4.57
CA LEU A 35 13.78 0.51 -3.86
C LEU A 35 15.17 1.05 -3.45
N GLU A 36 15.77 1.88 -4.30
CA GLU A 36 17.07 2.53 -4.08
C GLU A 36 17.09 3.42 -2.82
N ASP A 37 15.94 3.97 -2.43
CA ASP A 37 15.79 4.86 -1.28
C ASP A 37 15.45 4.13 0.03
N VAL A 38 15.20 2.81 -0.04
CA VAL A 38 14.86 1.98 1.12
C VAL A 38 16.13 1.40 1.75
N LYS A 39 16.76 2.19 2.61
CA LYS A 39 17.97 1.77 3.36
C LYS A 39 17.66 0.55 4.24
N GLY A 40 18.15 -0.62 3.82
CA GLY A 40 17.99 -1.88 4.56
C GLY A 40 17.22 -2.98 3.80
N LEU A 41 16.83 -2.73 2.54
CA LEU A 41 16.29 -3.75 1.65
C LEU A 41 17.12 -3.81 0.37
N THR A 42 17.73 -4.96 0.08
CA THR A 42 18.49 -5.17 -1.15
C THR A 42 17.58 -5.60 -2.30
N GLN A 43 18.09 -5.47 -3.53
CA GLN A 43 17.38 -5.95 -4.72
C GLN A 43 17.13 -7.46 -4.66
N ASP A 44 18.11 -8.25 -4.25
CA ASP A 44 17.96 -9.71 -4.11
C ASP A 44 16.90 -10.08 -3.07
N GLN A 45 16.88 -9.40 -1.92
CA GLN A 45 15.87 -9.60 -0.88
C GLN A 45 14.46 -9.26 -1.40
N TYR A 46 14.33 -8.14 -2.12
CA TYR A 46 13.06 -7.75 -2.72
C TYR A 46 12.59 -8.77 -3.77
N GLN A 47 13.47 -9.22 -4.66
CA GLN A 47 13.15 -10.24 -5.66
C GLN A 47 12.78 -11.57 -5.01
N ALA A 48 13.49 -11.97 -3.95
CA ALA A 48 13.15 -13.17 -3.18
C ALA A 48 11.76 -13.05 -2.52
N ALA A 49 11.42 -11.87 -1.98
CA ALA A 49 10.10 -11.59 -1.41
C ALA A 49 9.00 -11.67 -2.47
N LEU A 50 9.21 -11.11 -3.67
CA LEU A 50 8.27 -11.21 -4.79
C LEU A 50 8.12 -12.65 -5.29
N LYS A 51 9.21 -13.42 -5.33
CA LYS A 51 9.16 -14.83 -5.73
C LYS A 51 8.38 -15.68 -4.72
N LYS A 52 8.57 -15.41 -3.42
CA LYS A 52 7.87 -16.11 -2.34
C LYS A 52 6.40 -15.71 -2.24
N TYR A 53 6.09 -14.44 -2.50
CA TYR A 53 4.74 -13.89 -2.45
C TYR A 53 4.43 -13.11 -3.74
N PRO A 54 4.10 -13.81 -4.86
CA PRO A 54 3.86 -13.17 -6.16
C PRO A 54 2.77 -12.09 -6.14
N ILE A 55 1.85 -12.17 -5.19
CA ILE A 55 0.78 -11.20 -4.98
C ILE A 55 1.31 -9.80 -4.64
N PHE A 56 2.47 -9.69 -4.00
CA PHE A 56 3.06 -8.39 -3.65
C PHE A 56 3.39 -7.58 -4.90
N GLY A 57 3.89 -8.21 -5.96
CA GLY A 57 4.19 -7.51 -7.20
C GLY A 57 2.94 -6.86 -7.80
N LYS A 58 1.84 -7.62 -7.87
CA LYS A 58 0.55 -7.12 -8.35
C LYS A 58 0.02 -5.99 -7.46
N LEU A 59 0.11 -6.16 -6.14
CA LEU A 59 -0.37 -5.17 -5.17
C LEU A 59 0.42 -3.85 -5.27
N TYR A 60 1.74 -3.90 -5.39
CA TYR A 60 2.56 -2.70 -5.56
C TYR A 60 2.26 -1.97 -6.87
N THR A 61 2.04 -2.71 -7.96
CA THR A 61 1.60 -2.12 -9.23
C THR A 61 0.27 -1.39 -9.04
N LEU A 62 -0.74 -2.02 -8.44
CA LEU A 62 -2.04 -1.41 -8.19
C LEU A 62 -1.93 -0.15 -7.31
N LEU A 63 -1.08 -0.17 -6.28
CA LEU A 63 -0.86 0.99 -5.42
C LEU A 63 -0.22 2.15 -6.19
N LYS A 64 0.78 1.88 -7.03
CA LYS A 64 1.41 2.90 -7.88
C LYS A 64 0.42 3.47 -8.89
N GLU A 65 -0.42 2.64 -9.51
CA GLU A 65 -1.49 3.06 -10.42
C GLU A 65 -2.53 3.93 -9.72
N TYR A 66 -3.00 3.52 -8.55
CA TYR A 66 -3.95 4.28 -7.75
C TYR A 66 -3.38 5.66 -7.38
N HIS A 67 -2.14 5.70 -6.88
CA HIS A 67 -1.45 6.95 -6.57
C HIS A 67 -1.37 7.85 -7.80
N LYS A 68 -0.92 7.32 -8.95
CA LYS A 68 -0.86 8.08 -10.19
C LYS A 68 -2.23 8.64 -10.61
N MET A 69 -3.27 7.84 -10.52
CA MET A 69 -4.65 8.22 -10.86
C MET A 69 -5.15 9.38 -9.97
N VAL A 70 -4.97 9.26 -8.66
CA VAL A 70 -5.37 10.29 -7.68
C VAL A 70 -4.63 11.61 -7.94
N PHE A 71 -3.31 11.58 -8.10
CA PHE A 71 -2.50 12.79 -8.30
C PHE A 71 -2.62 13.40 -9.70
N SER A 72 -2.99 12.60 -10.70
CA SER A 72 -3.25 13.08 -12.07
C SER A 72 -4.70 13.52 -12.28
N GLN A 73 -5.54 13.48 -11.24
CA GLN A 73 -6.97 13.85 -11.29
C GLN A 73 -7.74 13.10 -12.38
N LYS A 74 -7.51 11.80 -12.47
CA LYS A 74 -8.12 10.94 -13.49
C LYS A 74 -9.18 10.02 -12.89
N SER A 75 -10.25 10.60 -12.34
CA SER A 75 -11.31 9.79 -11.70
C SER A 75 -11.97 8.78 -12.65
N SER A 76 -11.90 9.00 -13.97
CA SER A 76 -12.41 8.09 -14.99
C SER A 76 -11.67 6.75 -15.05
N GLU A 77 -10.42 6.67 -14.57
CA GLU A 77 -9.65 5.42 -14.52
C GLU A 77 -10.00 4.56 -13.28
N LEU A 78 -10.77 5.11 -12.32
CA LEU A 78 -11.07 4.45 -11.05
C LEU A 78 -11.92 3.19 -11.21
N ASP A 79 -12.90 3.18 -12.11
CA ASP A 79 -13.74 1.99 -12.34
C ASP A 79 -12.89 0.83 -12.88
N SER A 80 -12.02 1.12 -13.87
CA SER A 80 -11.10 0.12 -14.41
C SER A 80 -10.10 -0.38 -13.37
N TRP A 81 -9.59 0.53 -12.52
CA TRP A 81 -8.69 0.15 -11.44
C TRP A 81 -9.39 -0.78 -10.42
N ILE A 82 -10.63 -0.47 -10.05
CA ILE A 82 -11.45 -1.29 -9.16
C ILE A 82 -11.65 -2.70 -9.69
N GLU A 83 -11.95 -2.83 -10.99
CA GLU A 83 -12.17 -4.14 -11.61
C GLU A 83 -10.88 -4.98 -11.60
N VAL A 84 -9.73 -4.38 -11.96
CA VAL A 84 -8.43 -5.07 -11.90
C VAL A 84 -8.07 -5.44 -10.45
N ALA A 85 -8.27 -4.52 -9.50
CA ALA A 85 -7.97 -4.75 -8.09
C ALA A 85 -8.81 -5.89 -7.50
N SER A 86 -10.08 -6.01 -7.88
CA SER A 86 -10.97 -7.09 -7.44
C SER A 86 -10.52 -8.48 -7.93
N THR A 87 -9.72 -8.56 -9.02
CA THR A 87 -9.20 -9.85 -9.51
C THR A 87 -8.13 -10.47 -8.62
N LEU A 88 -7.56 -9.69 -7.67
CA LEU A 88 -6.55 -10.21 -6.75
C LEU A 88 -7.14 -11.11 -5.66
N GLN A 89 -8.46 -11.05 -5.42
CA GLN A 89 -9.19 -11.87 -4.44
C GLN A 89 -8.54 -11.83 -3.05
N VAL A 90 -8.24 -10.62 -2.58
CA VAL A 90 -7.71 -10.37 -1.24
C VAL A 90 -8.83 -9.77 -0.41
N ASP A 91 -9.26 -10.48 0.62
CA ASP A 91 -10.44 -10.10 1.43
C ASP A 91 -10.37 -8.65 1.94
N GLU A 92 -9.20 -8.19 2.39
CA GLU A 92 -9.02 -6.81 2.84
C GLU A 92 -9.12 -5.80 1.69
N LEU A 93 -8.62 -6.14 0.50
CA LEU A 93 -8.71 -5.29 -0.68
C LEU A 93 -10.14 -5.23 -1.20
N ASP A 94 -10.85 -6.37 -1.22
CA ASP A 94 -12.24 -6.46 -1.66
C ASP A 94 -13.16 -5.67 -0.71
N SER A 95 -12.88 -5.74 0.60
CA SER A 95 -13.56 -4.92 1.60
C SER A 95 -13.34 -3.42 1.36
N TYR A 96 -12.11 -3.01 1.05
CA TYR A 96 -11.77 -1.63 0.70
C TYR A 96 -12.49 -1.17 -0.58
N ILE A 97 -12.46 -1.99 -1.64
CA ILE A 97 -13.18 -1.76 -2.90
C ILE A 97 -14.69 -1.64 -2.64
N GLY A 98 -15.25 -2.47 -1.76
CA GLY A 98 -16.65 -2.39 -1.35
C GLY A 98 -17.00 -1.03 -0.74
N GLY A 99 -16.09 -0.47 0.07
CA GLY A 99 -16.20 0.91 0.57
C GLY A 99 -16.13 1.94 -0.56
N LEU A 100 -15.13 1.84 -1.45
CA LEU A 100 -14.99 2.74 -2.60
C LEU A 100 -16.22 2.74 -3.50
N LYS A 101 -16.82 1.57 -3.77
CA LYS A 101 -18.02 1.43 -4.60
C LYS A 101 -19.24 2.12 -3.97
N LYS A 102 -19.39 2.06 -2.64
CA LYS A 102 -20.51 2.73 -1.93
C LYS A 102 -20.45 4.24 -2.07
N ASP A 103 -19.24 4.81 -1.98
CA ASP A 103 -19.02 6.25 -2.00
C ASP A 103 -18.42 6.74 -3.34
N LEU A 104 -18.59 5.97 -4.42
CA LEU A 104 -17.85 6.16 -5.67
C LEU A 104 -17.92 7.58 -6.25
N SER A 105 -19.11 8.18 -6.24
CA SER A 105 -19.29 9.56 -6.71
C SER A 105 -18.51 10.56 -5.85
N ALA A 106 -18.53 10.40 -4.53
CA ALA A 106 -17.78 11.27 -3.62
C ALA A 106 -16.27 11.08 -3.78
N VAL A 107 -15.80 9.83 -3.97
CA VAL A 107 -14.40 9.53 -4.23
C VAL A 107 -13.93 10.15 -5.55
N LYS A 108 -14.69 9.98 -6.64
CA LYS A 108 -14.37 10.58 -7.94
C LYS A 108 -14.29 12.10 -7.84
N ASN A 109 -15.27 12.73 -7.17
CA ASN A 109 -15.25 14.16 -6.91
C ASN A 109 -14.03 14.59 -6.09
N GLY A 110 -13.61 13.79 -5.10
CA GLY A 110 -12.40 14.05 -4.31
C GLY A 110 -11.09 13.91 -5.08
N ILE A 111 -11.07 13.12 -6.15
CA ILE A 111 -9.93 13.00 -7.08
C ILE A 111 -9.90 14.19 -8.05
N ASP A 112 -11.05 14.52 -8.65
CA ASP A 112 -11.15 15.57 -9.66
C ASP A 112 -10.99 16.97 -9.07
N HIS A 113 -11.49 17.17 -7.86
CA HIS A 113 -11.41 18.44 -7.17
C HIS A 113 -10.33 18.38 -6.08
N LYS A 114 -9.31 19.23 -6.21
CA LYS A 114 -8.36 19.55 -5.13
C LYS A 114 -9.05 20.33 -4.01
N TYR A 115 -10.03 19.73 -3.34
CA TYR A 115 -10.55 20.33 -2.11
C TYR A 115 -9.56 20.01 -0.98
N ASN A 116 -8.60 20.91 -0.83
CA ASN A 116 -7.65 20.90 0.27
C ASN A 116 -8.37 21.32 1.58
N ASN A 117 -9.10 20.40 2.21
CA ASN A 117 -9.54 20.61 3.59
C ASN A 117 -8.36 20.60 4.58
N GLY A 118 -7.17 20.12 4.19
CA GLY A 118 -5.97 20.19 5.04
C GLY A 118 -5.49 21.61 5.35
N LEU A 119 -5.67 22.58 4.43
CA LEU A 119 -5.37 24.01 4.67
C LEU A 119 -6.45 24.65 5.56
N ALA A 120 -7.71 24.26 5.36
CA ALA A 120 -8.84 24.74 6.15
C ALA A 120 -8.79 24.23 7.59
N GLU A 121 -8.46 22.95 7.80
CA GLU A 121 -8.31 22.36 9.15
C GLU A 121 -7.06 22.90 9.87
N GLY A 122 -5.97 23.18 9.14
CA GLY A 122 -4.75 23.78 9.70
C GLY A 122 -4.87 25.26 10.07
N SER A 123 -5.86 25.98 9.54
CA SER A 123 -6.10 27.40 9.83
C SER A 123 -7.14 27.65 10.93
N VAL A 124 -7.95 26.64 11.30
CA VAL A 124 -8.92 26.74 12.39
C VAL A 124 -8.28 26.48 13.77
N ASN A 125 -7.07 25.91 13.82
CA ASN A 125 -6.34 25.71 15.08
C ASN A 125 -5.41 26.87 15.44
N LYS A 126 -5.98 28.08 15.58
CA LYS A 126 -5.38 29.22 16.29
C LYS A 126 -6.47 30.00 17.03
N ILE A 127 -7.06 29.37 18.04
CA ILE A 127 -7.68 30.10 19.16
C ILE A 127 -7.25 29.43 20.46
N SER A 128 -6.08 29.84 20.94
CA SER A 128 -5.66 29.78 22.35
C SER A 128 -4.46 30.69 22.52
#